data_AF-A0A3D6DI25-F1
#
_entry.id   AF-A0A3D6DI25-F1
#
_cell.length_a   1.000
_cell.length_b   1.000
_cell.length_c   1.000
_cell.angle_alpha   90.00
_cell.angle_beta   90.00
_cell.angle_gamma   90.00
#
_symmetry.space_group_name_H-M   'P 1'
#
loop_
_entity.id
_entity.type
_entity.pdbx_description
1 polymer ?
#
loop_
_entity_poly.entity_id
_entity_poly.type
_entity_poly.pdbx_seq_one_letter_code
_entity_poly.pdbx_strand_id
1 'polypeptide(L)'
;MRVFILLAAMLGACSAAVAQDAYLPMLEENRTWCGVEGGWLPTPVTYSIESDTVIGDGTLWHRLAIQYEGNPSSGLAGWFHEDSDAGQVWMRWDLDLDPGTLWFDFGMEPGDTMVAPNCDWADITCTAVEPFTWTDGTVSRRLTLQLLPDNENFVEYWIEGIGSENGPMGPAAYLCIADWDPHAACFTQAGALRHDFQMDTTWLPAHSGCPDSLATNGVEAVRAPVGRLVVKGGQLSWVGPRPPASVTLQDLMGRSLGPLNCALPCTVPRTGGIIIATLSDGRRQKIRIN
;
A
#
# COMPACT_ATOMS: atom_id res chain seq x y z
N MET A 1 -16.27 -40.80 44.22
CA MET A 1 -16.90 -39.89 43.23
C MET A 1 -16.38 -38.45 43.36
N ARG A 2 -15.07 -38.21 43.22
CA ARG A 2 -14.48 -36.85 43.21
C ARG A 2 -13.26 -36.72 42.28
N VAL A 3 -13.08 -37.67 41.35
CA VAL A 3 -11.91 -37.73 40.45
C VAL A 3 -12.29 -37.49 38.98
N PHE A 4 -13.58 -37.40 38.65
CA PHE A 4 -14.05 -37.26 37.26
C PHE A 4 -14.41 -35.83 36.81
N ILE A 5 -14.25 -34.81 37.67
CA ILE A 5 -14.63 -33.42 37.32
C ILE A 5 -13.43 -32.56 36.90
N LEU A 6 -12.19 -33.00 37.15
CA LEU A 6 -10.99 -32.22 36.84
C LEU A 6 -10.41 -32.44 35.44
N LEU A 7 -10.88 -33.45 34.68
CA LEU A 7 -10.39 -33.68 33.31
C LEU A 7 -11.12 -32.89 32.23
N ALA A 8 -12.32 -32.37 32.51
CA ALA A 8 -13.08 -31.57 31.54
C ALA A 8 -12.66 -30.09 31.48
N ALA A 9 -11.90 -29.61 32.47
CA ALA A 9 -11.43 -28.22 32.53
C ALA A 9 -10.05 -28.00 31.86
N MET A 10 -9.33 -29.06 31.47
CA MET A 10 -8.06 -28.95 30.74
C MET A 10 -8.20 -29.14 29.21
N LEU A 11 -9.40 -29.42 28.71
CA LEU A 11 -9.69 -29.56 27.28
C LEU A 11 -10.33 -28.31 26.65
N GLY A 12 -10.53 -27.24 27.43
CA GLY A 12 -11.13 -25.97 26.96
C GLY A 12 -10.14 -24.83 26.71
N ALA A 13 -8.84 -25.08 26.76
CA ALA A 13 -7.79 -24.06 26.64
C ALA A 13 -6.99 -24.15 25.31
N CYS A 14 -7.48 -24.88 24.32
CA CYS A 14 -6.85 -24.97 22.99
C CYS A 14 -7.90 -24.70 21.91
N SER A 15 -8.17 -23.43 21.58
CA SER A 15 -8.62 -22.96 20.24
C SER A 15 -9.08 -21.49 20.27
N ALA A 16 -8.23 -20.62 20.79
CA ALA A 16 -8.19 -19.23 20.32
C ALA A 16 -6.77 -18.91 19.88
N ALA A 17 -6.14 -19.85 19.17
CA ALA A 17 -5.19 -19.41 18.16
C ALA A 17 -6.08 -18.68 17.15
N VAL A 18 -6.03 -17.35 17.16
CA VAL A 18 -6.43 -16.58 15.99
C VAL A 18 -5.58 -17.18 14.89
N ALA A 19 -6.19 -17.94 13.98
CA ALA A 19 -5.48 -18.39 12.81
C ALA A 19 -4.90 -17.11 12.21
N GLN A 20 -3.58 -17.01 12.15
CA GLN A 20 -2.95 -16.01 11.32
C GLN A 20 -3.57 -16.23 9.94
N ASP A 21 -4.21 -15.21 9.40
CA ASP A 21 -4.75 -15.29 8.05
C ASP A 21 -3.62 -15.77 7.13
N ALA A 22 -3.96 -16.65 6.20
CA ALA A 22 -2.99 -17.17 5.24
C ALA A 22 -2.30 -15.98 4.55
N TYR A 23 -0.98 -16.08 4.37
CA TYR A 23 -0.18 -15.09 3.67
C TYR A 23 -0.89 -14.62 2.40
N LEU A 24 -1.05 -13.30 2.26
CA LEU A 24 -1.65 -12.72 1.06
C LEU A 24 -0.58 -12.56 -0.03
N PRO A 25 -0.64 -13.34 -1.14
CA PRO A 25 0.35 -13.26 -2.21
C PRO A 25 0.47 -11.85 -2.76
N MET A 26 1.67 -11.40 -3.07
CA MET A 26 1.94 -10.14 -3.78
C MET A 26 1.85 -10.34 -5.30
N LEU A 27 2.34 -11.48 -5.79
CA LEU A 27 2.52 -11.78 -7.21
C LEU A 27 1.33 -12.59 -7.77
N GLU A 28 0.20 -11.91 -8.02
CA GLU A 28 -0.94 -12.52 -8.73
C GLU A 28 -1.26 -11.81 -10.04
N GLU A 29 -1.85 -12.55 -10.98
CA GLU A 29 -2.33 -12.00 -12.24
C GLU A 29 -3.27 -10.79 -12.06
N ASN A 30 -3.26 -9.88 -13.04
CA ASN A 30 -4.09 -8.67 -13.08
C ASN A 30 -3.82 -7.66 -11.96
N ARG A 31 -2.68 -7.76 -11.27
CA ARG A 31 -2.20 -6.76 -10.31
C ARG A 31 -1.30 -5.74 -10.99
N THR A 32 -1.49 -4.48 -10.64
CA THR A 32 -0.77 -3.36 -11.22
C THR A 32 -0.45 -2.33 -10.16
N TRP A 33 0.82 -1.92 -10.11
CA TRP A 33 1.30 -0.82 -9.29
C TRP A 33 1.52 0.40 -10.16
N CYS A 34 0.92 1.52 -9.78
CA CYS A 34 1.07 2.78 -10.49
C CYS A 34 1.75 3.78 -9.57
N GLY A 35 2.68 4.55 -10.10
CA GLY A 35 3.51 5.42 -9.28
C GLY A 35 4.30 6.42 -10.11
N VAL A 36 5.37 6.92 -9.54
CA VAL A 36 6.40 7.66 -10.27
C VAL A 36 7.77 7.12 -9.88
N GLU A 37 8.74 7.28 -10.77
CA GLU A 37 10.15 7.13 -10.45
C GLU A 37 10.94 8.38 -10.88
N GLY A 38 12.03 8.65 -10.17
CA GLY A 38 13.01 9.67 -10.49
C GLY A 38 12.92 10.90 -9.59
N GLY A 39 14.07 11.36 -9.08
CA GLY A 39 14.13 12.47 -8.13
C GLY A 39 13.81 13.84 -8.75
N TRP A 40 14.63 14.33 -9.67
CA TRP A 40 14.49 15.69 -10.21
C TRP A 40 13.36 15.86 -11.23
N LEU A 41 13.06 14.80 -11.98
CA LEU A 41 12.00 14.77 -13.00
C LEU A 41 11.21 13.46 -12.86
N PRO A 42 10.27 13.41 -11.90
CA PRO A 42 9.46 12.22 -11.67
C PRO A 42 8.67 11.85 -12.92
N THR A 43 8.86 10.63 -13.40
CA THR A 43 8.17 10.08 -14.57
C THR A 43 7.13 9.09 -14.10
N PRO A 44 5.85 9.25 -14.51
CA PRO A 44 4.81 8.28 -14.23
C PRO A 44 5.19 6.88 -14.71
N VAL A 45 4.99 5.89 -13.83
CA VAL A 45 5.37 4.50 -14.08
C VAL A 45 4.25 3.54 -13.69
N THR A 46 4.15 2.45 -14.44
CA THR A 46 3.28 1.33 -14.13
C THR A 46 4.10 0.04 -14.11
N TYR A 47 3.94 -0.76 -13.05
CA TYR A 47 4.45 -2.13 -12.97
C TYR A 47 3.30 -3.12 -13.06
N SER A 48 3.53 -4.21 -13.77
CA SER A 48 2.55 -5.28 -13.95
C SER A 48 3.23 -6.61 -14.21
N ILE A 49 2.59 -7.71 -13.84
CA ILE A 49 3.07 -9.05 -14.18
C ILE A 49 2.79 -9.31 -15.67
N GLU A 50 3.83 -9.61 -16.45
CA GLU A 50 3.72 -9.82 -17.90
C GLU A 50 3.65 -11.29 -18.27
N SER A 51 4.44 -12.13 -17.60
CA SER A 51 4.60 -13.54 -17.92
C SER A 51 5.25 -14.29 -16.77
N ASP A 52 5.09 -15.61 -16.75
CA ASP A 52 5.75 -16.47 -15.78
C ASP A 52 6.71 -17.44 -16.46
N THR A 53 7.69 -17.92 -15.71
CA THR A 53 8.59 -19.00 -16.13
C THR A 53 8.93 -19.91 -14.96
N VAL A 54 9.24 -21.17 -15.26
CA VAL A 54 9.70 -22.14 -14.27
C VAL A 54 11.15 -22.48 -14.61
N ILE A 55 12.05 -22.28 -13.66
CA ILE A 55 13.48 -22.58 -13.85
C ILE A 55 13.79 -24.03 -13.44
N GLY A 56 15.04 -24.46 -13.64
CA GLY A 56 15.42 -25.88 -13.57
C GLY A 56 15.16 -26.60 -12.24
N ASP A 57 14.98 -25.87 -11.13
CA ASP A 57 14.64 -26.43 -9.81
C ASP A 57 13.12 -26.58 -9.57
N GLY A 58 12.29 -26.14 -10.53
CA GLY A 58 10.83 -26.18 -10.43
C GLY A 58 10.20 -24.94 -9.78
N THR A 59 10.99 -23.93 -9.38
CA THR A 59 10.46 -22.68 -8.82
C THR A 59 9.82 -21.80 -9.90
N LEU A 60 8.67 -21.22 -9.57
CA LEU A 60 7.94 -20.28 -10.43
C LEU A 60 8.48 -18.86 -10.22
N TRP A 61 8.79 -18.19 -11.33
CA TRP A 61 9.26 -16.81 -11.37
C TRP A 61 8.38 -15.97 -12.28
N HIS A 62 7.93 -14.83 -11.76
CA HIS A 62 7.08 -13.85 -12.43
C HIS A 62 7.94 -12.73 -13.02
N ARG A 63 7.76 -12.44 -14.31
CA ARG A 63 8.38 -11.30 -14.98
C ARG A 63 7.58 -10.04 -14.66
N LEU A 64 8.17 -9.14 -13.89
CA LEU A 64 7.60 -7.83 -13.65
C LEU A 64 8.03 -6.88 -14.79
N ALA A 65 7.05 -6.39 -15.54
CA ALA A 65 7.25 -5.37 -16.55
C ALA A 65 7.14 -3.98 -15.92
N ILE A 66 7.83 -3.02 -16.53
CA ILE A 66 7.78 -1.60 -16.18
C ILE A 66 7.43 -0.78 -17.41
N GLN A 67 6.46 0.13 -17.28
CA GLN A 67 6.01 1.00 -18.36
C GLN A 67 6.06 2.45 -17.90
N TYR A 68 6.99 3.22 -18.46
CA TYR A 68 7.05 4.67 -18.25
C TYR A 68 6.09 5.39 -19.19
N GLU A 69 5.44 6.44 -18.69
CA GLU A 69 4.58 7.28 -19.54
C GLU A 69 5.39 7.93 -20.66
N GLY A 70 4.85 7.89 -21.88
CA GLY A 70 5.51 8.42 -23.07
C GLY A 70 6.53 7.50 -23.73
N ASN A 71 6.89 6.36 -23.10
CA ASN A 71 7.71 5.34 -23.75
C ASN A 71 6.82 4.33 -24.50
N PRO A 72 7.04 4.08 -25.81
CA PRO A 72 6.23 3.12 -26.57
C PRO A 72 6.51 1.65 -26.22
N SER A 73 7.55 1.36 -25.43
CA SER A 73 7.95 -0.01 -25.09
C SER A 73 8.06 -0.19 -23.58
N SER A 74 7.58 -1.34 -23.09
CA SER A 74 7.82 -1.76 -21.72
C SER A 74 9.26 -2.22 -21.53
N GLY A 75 9.81 -1.96 -20.35
CA GLY A 75 11.06 -2.51 -19.86
C GLY A 75 10.84 -3.74 -18.97
N LEU A 76 11.96 -4.30 -18.51
CA LEU A 76 11.99 -5.32 -17.47
C LEU A 76 12.32 -4.64 -16.13
N ALA A 77 11.47 -4.82 -15.12
CA ALA A 77 11.78 -4.44 -13.74
C ALA A 77 12.52 -5.55 -13.00
N GLY A 78 12.24 -6.82 -13.30
CA GLY A 78 12.95 -7.96 -12.75
C GLY A 78 12.14 -9.24 -12.80
N TRP A 79 12.74 -10.33 -12.33
CA TRP A 79 12.08 -11.60 -12.09
C TRP A 79 11.85 -11.79 -10.61
N PHE A 80 10.64 -12.21 -10.24
CA PHE A 80 10.24 -12.32 -8.84
C PHE A 80 9.72 -13.71 -8.51
N HIS A 81 10.12 -14.25 -7.38
CA HIS A 81 9.62 -15.50 -6.82
C HIS A 81 9.02 -15.24 -5.45
N GLU A 82 7.92 -15.92 -5.13
CA GLU A 82 7.24 -15.79 -3.85
C GLU A 82 7.20 -17.15 -3.14
N ASP A 83 7.78 -17.20 -1.95
CA ASP A 83 7.64 -18.32 -1.01
C ASP A 83 6.52 -17.96 -0.03
N SER A 84 5.31 -18.43 -0.33
CA SER A 84 4.13 -18.15 0.47
C SER A 84 4.14 -18.81 1.84
N ASP A 85 4.94 -19.86 2.05
CA ASP A 85 5.05 -20.53 3.36
C ASP A 85 5.89 -19.69 4.32
N ALA A 86 6.95 -19.05 3.80
CA ALA A 86 7.81 -18.14 4.56
C ALA A 86 7.32 -16.67 4.55
N GLY A 87 6.43 -16.31 3.61
CA GLY A 87 6.04 -14.91 3.38
C GLY A 87 7.14 -14.07 2.75
N GLN A 88 8.00 -14.70 1.94
CA GLN A 88 9.19 -14.07 1.35
C GLN A 88 9.03 -13.84 -0.14
N VAL A 89 9.55 -12.71 -0.64
CA VAL A 89 9.63 -12.39 -2.05
C VAL A 89 11.09 -12.22 -2.44
N TRP A 90 11.52 -12.95 -3.45
CA TRP A 90 12.89 -12.97 -3.98
C TRP A 90 12.93 -12.32 -5.35
N MET A 91 14.04 -11.68 -5.69
CA MET A 91 14.22 -10.95 -6.94
C MET A 91 15.51 -11.38 -7.64
N ARG A 92 15.46 -11.49 -8.97
CA ARG A 92 16.60 -11.68 -9.87
C ARG A 92 16.54 -10.71 -11.04
N TRP A 93 17.68 -10.11 -11.37
CA TRP A 93 17.81 -9.33 -12.62
C TRP A 93 17.95 -10.24 -13.84
N ASP A 94 18.71 -11.32 -13.68
CA ASP A 94 18.97 -12.33 -14.69
C ASP A 94 18.79 -13.72 -14.06
N LEU A 95 17.82 -14.49 -14.56
CA LEU A 95 17.49 -15.81 -14.00
C LEU A 95 18.64 -16.81 -14.07
N ASP A 96 19.55 -16.66 -15.04
CA ASP A 96 20.63 -17.60 -15.30
C ASP A 96 21.92 -17.26 -14.52
N LEU A 97 22.09 -15.99 -14.13
CA LEU A 97 23.33 -15.49 -13.52
C LEU A 97 23.20 -15.09 -12.06
N ASP A 98 22.00 -14.70 -11.62
CA ASP A 98 21.76 -14.15 -10.29
C ASP A 98 21.31 -15.26 -9.31
N PRO A 99 21.97 -15.42 -8.14
CA PRO A 99 21.49 -16.35 -7.10
C PRO A 99 20.11 -15.96 -6.53
N GLY A 100 19.71 -14.70 -6.68
CA GLY A 100 18.49 -14.15 -6.09
C GLY A 100 18.78 -13.37 -4.82
N THR A 101 18.10 -12.23 -4.68
CA THR A 101 18.13 -11.37 -3.50
C THR A 101 16.80 -11.46 -2.78
N LEU A 102 16.82 -11.63 -1.46
CA LEU A 102 15.60 -11.49 -0.64
C LEU A 102 15.14 -10.04 -0.71
N TRP A 103 13.99 -9.82 -1.33
CA TRP A 103 13.49 -8.51 -1.71
C TRP A 103 12.44 -7.99 -0.72
N PHE A 104 11.56 -8.86 -0.27
CA PHE A 104 10.66 -8.61 0.86
C PHE A 104 10.62 -9.83 1.77
N ASP A 105 10.49 -9.59 3.07
CA ASP A 105 10.16 -10.61 4.06
C ASP A 105 8.98 -10.11 4.89
N PHE A 106 7.78 -10.55 4.54
CA PHE A 106 6.55 -10.25 5.29
C PHE A 106 6.38 -11.17 6.50
N GLY A 107 7.24 -12.18 6.65
CA GLY A 107 7.33 -13.08 7.79
C GLY A 107 7.93 -12.42 9.03
N MET A 108 8.72 -11.35 8.87
CA MET A 108 9.39 -10.65 9.95
C MET A 108 8.46 -10.25 11.10
N GLU A 109 8.99 -10.34 12.32
CA GLU A 109 8.41 -9.90 13.57
C GLU A 109 9.23 -8.74 14.19
N PRO A 110 8.67 -7.99 15.14
CA PRO A 110 9.39 -6.88 15.79
C PRO A 110 10.71 -7.35 16.42
N GLY A 111 11.81 -6.73 16.02
CA GLY A 111 13.18 -7.06 16.41
C GLY A 111 13.95 -7.87 15.36
N ASP A 112 13.27 -8.43 14.35
CA ASP A 112 13.94 -9.11 13.24
C ASP A 112 14.64 -8.10 12.32
N THR A 113 15.73 -8.54 11.71
CA THR A 113 16.56 -7.74 10.81
C THR A 113 16.81 -8.47 9.51
N MET A 114 16.86 -7.74 8.40
CA MET A 114 17.37 -8.26 7.13
C MET A 114 18.28 -7.23 6.45
N VAL A 115 19.19 -7.71 5.61
CA VAL A 115 20.00 -6.83 4.77
C VAL A 115 19.08 -6.09 3.79
N ALA A 116 19.23 -4.78 3.69
CA ALA A 116 18.44 -3.95 2.80
C ALA A 116 18.64 -4.36 1.33
N PRO A 117 17.55 -4.60 0.56
CA PRO A 117 17.67 -4.92 -0.85
C PRO A 117 18.39 -3.79 -1.60
N ASN A 118 19.37 -4.12 -2.45
CA ASN A 118 20.26 -3.18 -3.17
C ASN A 118 21.24 -2.38 -2.28
N CYS A 119 21.35 -2.72 -1.00
CA CYS A 119 22.12 -1.98 -0.01
C CYS A 119 22.82 -2.91 0.98
N ASP A 120 23.86 -3.62 0.51
CA ASP A 120 24.56 -4.64 1.29
C ASP A 120 25.27 -4.14 2.56
N TRP A 121 25.44 -2.82 2.73
CA TRP A 121 26.03 -2.20 3.90
C TRP A 121 25.01 -1.80 4.98
N ALA A 122 23.71 -1.89 4.71
CA ALA A 122 22.66 -1.47 5.62
C ALA A 122 21.72 -2.62 5.96
N ASP A 123 21.35 -2.72 7.24
CA ASP A 123 20.28 -3.61 7.71
C ASP A 123 19.02 -2.78 7.97
N ILE A 124 17.87 -3.35 7.62
CA ILE A 124 16.56 -2.85 8.04
C ILE A 124 16.04 -3.68 9.19
N THR A 125 15.34 -3.05 10.13
CA THR A 125 14.78 -3.72 11.32
C THR A 125 13.26 -3.59 11.32
N CYS A 126 12.54 -4.70 11.50
CA CYS A 126 11.11 -4.63 11.75
C CYS A 126 10.87 -4.12 13.17
N THR A 127 10.12 -3.03 13.33
CA THR A 127 9.85 -2.42 14.64
C THR A 127 8.39 -2.61 15.08
N ALA A 128 7.49 -2.86 14.13
CA ALA A 128 6.08 -3.12 14.42
C ALA A 128 5.43 -3.94 13.32
N VAL A 129 4.45 -4.76 13.72
CA VAL A 129 3.53 -5.48 12.83
C VAL A 129 2.11 -5.13 13.25
N GLU A 130 1.31 -4.66 12.32
CA GLU A 130 -0.06 -4.21 12.54
C GLU A 130 -1.02 -4.81 11.51
N PRO A 131 -2.30 -5.02 11.84
CA PRO A 131 -3.27 -5.44 10.84
C PRO A 131 -3.53 -4.32 9.83
N PHE A 132 -3.60 -4.69 8.55
CA PHE A 132 -3.96 -3.83 7.44
C PHE A 132 -5.26 -4.30 6.79
N THR A 133 -6.29 -3.46 6.80
CA THR A 133 -7.60 -3.78 6.22
C THR A 133 -7.72 -3.21 4.82
N TRP A 134 -7.95 -4.10 3.86
CA TRP A 134 -8.16 -3.80 2.45
C TRP A 134 -9.53 -3.19 2.18
N THR A 135 -9.73 -2.63 0.99
CA THR A 135 -11.01 -2.01 0.58
C THR A 135 -12.18 -2.98 0.52
N ASP A 136 -11.92 -4.28 0.35
CA ASP A 136 -12.93 -5.34 0.38
C ASP A 136 -13.13 -5.97 1.78
N GLY A 137 -12.42 -5.48 2.79
CA GLY A 137 -12.49 -5.99 4.16
C GLY A 137 -11.54 -7.15 4.46
N THR A 138 -10.76 -7.64 3.49
CA THR A 138 -9.66 -8.58 3.74
C THR A 138 -8.68 -7.96 4.72
N VAL A 139 -8.06 -8.76 5.59
CA VAL A 139 -7.03 -8.31 6.51
C VAL A 139 -5.71 -9.00 6.14
N SER A 140 -4.63 -8.23 6.18
CA SER A 140 -3.25 -8.69 5.96
C SER A 140 -2.31 -8.00 6.96
N ARG A 141 -1.01 -8.17 6.82
CA ARG A 141 0.00 -7.55 7.69
C ARG A 141 0.53 -6.24 7.09
N ARG A 142 0.75 -5.24 7.93
CA ARG A 142 1.61 -4.10 7.65
C ARG A 142 2.79 -4.12 8.61
N LEU A 143 4.00 -4.08 8.06
CA LEU A 143 5.25 -3.99 8.80
C LEU A 143 5.71 -2.53 8.80
N THR A 144 6.26 -2.09 9.92
CA THR A 144 7.05 -0.84 10.01
C THR A 144 8.52 -1.22 10.07
N LEU A 145 9.30 -0.74 9.10
CA LEU A 145 10.70 -1.07 8.93
C LEU A 145 11.53 0.17 9.23
N GLN A 146 12.42 0.09 10.20
CA GLN A 146 13.43 1.12 10.44
C GLN A 146 14.60 0.89 9.47
N LEU A 147 14.90 1.89 8.65
CA LEU A 147 15.92 1.80 7.61
C LEU A 147 17.33 2.17 8.11
N LEU A 148 17.43 2.99 9.16
CA LEU A 148 18.71 3.37 9.78
C LEU A 148 18.64 3.17 11.29
N PRO A 149 19.59 2.43 11.91
CA PRO A 149 19.55 2.12 13.34
C PRO A 149 19.59 3.38 14.23
N ASP A 150 20.28 4.43 13.77
CA ASP A 150 20.46 5.68 14.51
C ASP A 150 19.37 6.73 14.22
N ASN A 151 18.38 6.42 13.39
CA ASN A 151 17.29 7.35 13.04
C ASN A 151 15.92 6.67 13.07
N GLU A 152 15.28 6.72 14.24
CA GLU A 152 13.94 6.16 14.47
C GLU A 152 12.83 6.80 13.60
N ASN A 153 13.08 7.97 13.01
CA ASN A 153 12.12 8.62 12.11
C ASN A 153 12.27 8.17 10.65
N PHE A 154 13.32 7.42 10.33
CA PHE A 154 13.57 6.95 8.98
C PHE A 154 13.03 5.54 8.83
N VAL A 155 11.70 5.50 8.65
CA VAL A 155 10.92 4.27 8.54
C VAL A 155 10.26 4.16 7.18
N GLU A 156 9.97 2.93 6.81
CA GLU A 156 9.22 2.55 5.61
C GLU A 156 8.11 1.56 6.01
N TYR A 157 7.00 1.58 5.28
CA TYR A 157 5.92 0.62 5.49
C TYR A 157 5.89 -0.43 4.38
N TRP A 158 5.84 -1.69 4.78
CA TRP A 158 5.59 -2.81 3.87
C TRP A 158 4.21 -3.38 4.17
N ILE A 159 3.43 -3.62 3.13
CA ILE A 159 2.08 -4.16 3.21
C ILE A 159 2.09 -5.51 2.49
N GLU A 160 1.79 -6.57 3.23
CA GLU A 160 1.67 -7.92 2.69
C GLU A 160 0.65 -7.93 1.54
N GLY A 161 1.02 -8.56 0.43
CA GLY A 161 0.23 -8.53 -0.80
C GLY A 161 0.42 -7.28 -1.67
N ILE A 162 1.19 -6.28 -1.26
CA ILE A 162 1.47 -5.09 -2.10
C ILE A 162 2.96 -4.82 -2.29
N GLY A 163 3.81 -5.03 -1.29
CA GLY A 163 5.20 -4.53 -1.31
C GLY A 163 5.34 -3.32 -0.39
N SER A 164 6.25 -2.39 -0.72
CA SER A 164 6.42 -1.19 0.09
C SER A 164 5.56 -0.01 -0.36
N GLU A 165 5.56 1.07 0.42
CA GLU A 165 5.04 2.39 0.02
C GLU A 165 5.69 2.96 -1.25
N ASN A 166 6.86 2.43 -1.63
CA ASN A 166 7.57 2.77 -2.86
C ASN A 166 7.26 1.80 -4.01
N GLY A 167 6.32 0.88 -3.79
CA GLY A 167 5.87 -0.10 -4.77
C GLY A 167 6.70 -1.39 -4.76
N PRO A 168 6.62 -2.18 -5.85
CA PRO A 168 7.23 -3.51 -5.90
C PRO A 168 8.76 -3.44 -6.04
N MET A 169 9.29 -2.32 -6.54
CA MET A 169 10.70 -2.12 -6.81
C MET A 169 11.44 -1.32 -5.74
N GLY A 170 10.72 -0.72 -4.78
CA GLY A 170 11.31 0.25 -3.87
C GLY A 170 11.53 -0.16 -2.41
N PRO A 171 11.69 -1.44 -2.02
CA PRO A 171 12.04 -1.75 -0.63
C PRO A 171 13.38 -1.08 -0.28
N ALA A 172 13.41 -0.33 0.81
CA ALA A 172 14.60 0.36 1.29
C ALA A 172 15.24 1.32 0.27
N ALA A 173 14.49 1.79 -0.74
CA ALA A 173 15.01 2.56 -1.87
C ALA A 173 15.81 3.80 -1.44
N TYR A 174 15.44 4.41 -0.32
CA TYR A 174 16.07 5.61 0.20
C TYR A 174 17.49 5.41 0.74
N LEU A 175 17.97 4.17 0.90
CA LEU A 175 19.28 3.89 1.48
C LEU A 175 20.45 4.05 0.48
N CYS A 176 20.34 3.53 -0.75
CA CYS A 176 21.49 3.50 -1.68
C CYS A 176 21.20 3.99 -3.08
N ILE A 177 19.96 4.34 -3.39
CA ILE A 177 19.59 4.68 -4.75
C ILE A 177 19.31 6.18 -4.82
N ALA A 178 20.41 6.94 -4.91
CA ALA A 178 20.33 8.37 -5.16
C ALA A 178 19.63 8.63 -6.51
N ASP A 179 18.70 9.57 -6.52
CA ASP A 179 17.95 10.06 -7.69
C ASP A 179 16.93 9.09 -8.33
N TRP A 180 16.71 7.88 -7.79
CA TRP A 180 15.68 6.95 -8.32
C TRP A 180 14.30 7.12 -7.69
N ASP A 181 14.21 7.69 -6.47
CA ASP A 181 13.00 8.06 -5.71
C ASP A 181 11.68 7.40 -6.21
N PRO A 182 11.57 6.06 -6.15
CA PRO A 182 10.36 5.37 -6.55
C PRO A 182 9.28 5.63 -5.51
N HIS A 183 8.08 5.93 -5.97
CA HIS A 183 6.94 6.09 -5.09
C HIS A 183 5.69 5.46 -5.70
N ALA A 184 5.03 4.59 -4.94
CA ALA A 184 3.72 4.11 -5.34
C ALA A 184 2.68 5.20 -5.13
N ALA A 185 1.77 5.32 -6.09
CA ALA A 185 0.59 6.16 -6.00
C ALA A 185 -0.65 5.31 -5.73
N CYS A 186 -0.78 4.16 -6.40
CA CYS A 186 -1.88 3.24 -6.14
C CYS A 186 -1.53 1.81 -6.54
N PHE A 187 -2.32 0.87 -6.00
CA PHE A 187 -2.33 -0.53 -6.37
C PHE A 187 -3.74 -0.91 -6.83
N THR A 188 -3.80 -1.59 -7.97
CA THR A 188 -5.06 -2.02 -8.60
C THR A 188 -5.01 -3.52 -8.87
N GLN A 189 -6.19 -4.15 -8.85
CA GLN A 189 -6.34 -5.56 -9.18
C GLN A 189 -7.57 -5.73 -10.07
N ALA A 190 -7.40 -6.41 -11.21
CA ALA A 190 -8.43 -6.55 -12.24
C ALA A 190 -9.05 -5.19 -12.66
N GLY A 191 -8.22 -4.14 -12.69
CA GLY A 191 -8.61 -2.78 -13.04
C GLY A 191 -9.34 -2.00 -11.95
N ALA A 192 -9.59 -2.58 -10.77
CA ALA A 192 -10.21 -1.90 -9.63
C ALA A 192 -9.14 -1.41 -8.63
N LEU A 193 -9.32 -0.22 -8.05
CA LEU A 193 -8.44 0.28 -6.99
C LEU A 193 -8.56 -0.58 -5.72
N ARG A 194 -7.42 -1.10 -5.28
CA ARG A 194 -7.29 -1.90 -4.05
C ARG A 194 -6.61 -1.12 -2.93
N HIS A 195 -5.66 -0.26 -3.27
CA HIS A 195 -5.00 0.63 -2.32
C HIS A 195 -4.54 1.93 -2.97
N ASP A 196 -4.61 3.03 -2.23
CA ASP A 196 -4.19 4.38 -2.66
C ASP A 196 -3.11 4.87 -1.70
N PHE A 197 -1.87 4.87 -2.17
CA PHE A 197 -0.68 5.30 -1.43
C PHE A 197 -0.56 6.83 -1.36
N GLN A 198 -1.28 7.58 -2.22
CA GLN A 198 -1.31 9.05 -2.15
C GLN A 198 -2.04 9.58 -0.91
N MET A 199 -2.63 8.68 -0.12
CA MET A 199 -3.12 8.99 1.22
C MET A 199 -1.99 9.11 2.26
N ASP A 200 -0.79 8.64 1.92
CA ASP A 200 0.39 8.61 2.79
C ASP A 200 1.54 9.52 2.27
N THR A 201 1.58 9.88 0.97
CA THR A 201 2.61 10.76 0.37
C THR A 201 2.03 12.00 -0.34
N THR A 202 2.63 13.18 -0.10
CA THR A 202 2.00 14.49 -0.36
C THR A 202 2.42 15.22 -1.64
N TRP A 203 3.30 14.65 -2.47
CA TRP A 203 4.01 15.40 -3.53
C TRP A 203 3.87 14.85 -4.95
N LEU A 204 3.13 13.75 -5.15
CA LEU A 204 3.14 13.05 -6.44
C LEU A 204 2.08 13.55 -7.42
N PRO A 205 2.40 13.70 -8.72
CA PRO A 205 1.40 13.88 -9.76
C PRO A 205 0.42 12.70 -9.77
N ALA A 206 -0.85 12.97 -10.11
CA ALA A 206 -1.82 11.90 -10.30
C ALA A 206 -1.39 11.02 -11.49
N HIS A 207 -1.20 9.71 -11.25
CA HIS A 207 -0.89 8.76 -12.32
C HIS A 207 -2.19 8.40 -13.07
N SER A 208 -2.20 8.51 -14.41
CA SER A 208 -3.38 8.27 -15.25
C SER A 208 -3.88 6.82 -15.21
N GLY A 209 -2.97 5.87 -14.97
CA GLY A 209 -3.24 4.46 -14.71
C GLY A 209 -3.74 4.14 -13.29
N CYS A 210 -3.94 5.13 -12.42
CA CYS A 210 -4.74 4.95 -11.20
C CYS A 210 -6.20 5.23 -11.57
N PRO A 211 -7.00 4.20 -11.94
CA PRO A 211 -8.33 4.40 -12.52
C PRO A 211 -9.27 5.14 -11.56
N ASP A 212 -8.91 5.21 -10.26
CA ASP A 212 -9.72 5.83 -9.22
C ASP A 212 -9.02 6.90 -8.35
N SER A 213 -7.76 7.30 -8.61
CA SER A 213 -7.18 8.44 -7.85
C SER A 213 -7.94 9.76 -8.13
N LEU A 214 -8.62 9.80 -9.28
CA LEU A 214 -9.59 10.83 -9.67
C LEU A 214 -11.06 10.38 -9.52
N ALA A 215 -11.35 9.08 -9.37
CA ALA A 215 -12.72 8.54 -9.24
C ALA A 215 -13.20 8.28 -7.80
N THR A 216 -12.42 8.64 -6.77
CA THR A 216 -13.00 9.12 -5.50
C THR A 216 -13.86 10.39 -5.70
N ASN A 217 -13.85 10.98 -6.90
CA ASN A 217 -14.82 11.96 -7.37
C ASN A 217 -15.83 11.45 -8.42
N GLY A 218 -16.01 10.14 -8.67
CA GLY A 218 -16.91 9.70 -9.76
C GLY A 218 -17.18 8.22 -10.00
N VAL A 219 -17.50 7.42 -8.97
CA VAL A 219 -18.08 6.08 -9.17
C VAL A 219 -19.56 6.15 -9.59
N GLU A 220 -19.85 6.01 -10.89
CA GLU A 220 -20.90 5.09 -11.34
C GLU A 220 -20.14 3.84 -11.83
N ALA A 221 -20.18 2.66 -11.21
CA ALA A 221 -21.33 1.96 -10.67
C ALA A 221 -20.98 1.16 -9.41
N VAL A 222 -21.31 1.72 -8.25
CA VAL A 222 -21.79 0.96 -7.09
C VAL A 222 -23.22 1.45 -6.90
N ARG A 223 -24.21 0.56 -7.02
CA ARG A 223 -25.64 0.91 -7.01
C ARG A 223 -26.08 1.46 -5.65
N ALA A 224 -25.88 2.75 -5.44
CA ALA A 224 -26.64 3.71 -4.62
C ALA A 224 -25.99 5.09 -4.84
N PRO A 225 -26.72 6.22 -4.79
CA PRO A 225 -26.08 7.53 -4.89
C PRO A 225 -25.32 7.77 -3.59
N VAL A 226 -24.04 7.40 -3.55
CA VAL A 226 -23.19 7.64 -2.40
C VAL A 226 -22.69 9.07 -2.53
N GLY A 227 -23.07 9.95 -1.60
CA GLY A 227 -22.75 11.36 -1.76
C GLY A 227 -21.25 11.68 -1.62
N ARG A 228 -20.87 12.86 -2.13
CA ARG A 228 -19.48 13.37 -2.17
C ARG A 228 -19.37 14.81 -1.67
N LEU A 229 -18.22 15.14 -1.09
CA LEU A 229 -17.83 16.51 -0.77
C LEU A 229 -17.18 17.16 -1.99
N VAL A 230 -17.60 18.39 -2.30
CA VAL A 230 -17.06 19.19 -3.42
C VAL A 230 -16.73 20.59 -2.95
N VAL A 231 -15.67 21.19 -3.49
CA VAL A 231 -15.34 22.59 -3.25
C VAL A 231 -15.88 23.45 -4.39
N LYS A 232 -16.70 24.45 -4.06
CA LYS A 232 -17.21 25.45 -5.01
C LYS A 232 -17.12 26.82 -4.37
N GLY A 233 -16.42 27.75 -5.01
CA GLY A 233 -16.32 29.14 -4.53
C GLY A 233 -15.75 29.27 -3.11
N GLY A 234 -14.77 28.45 -2.74
CA GLY A 234 -14.17 28.44 -1.40
C GLY A 234 -15.04 27.79 -0.31
N GLN A 235 -16.14 27.14 -0.70
CA GLN A 235 -17.02 26.40 0.22
C GLN A 235 -17.00 24.91 -0.07
N LEU A 236 -16.95 24.12 1.00
CA LEU A 236 -17.16 22.69 0.97
C LEU A 236 -18.67 22.40 0.99
N SER A 237 -19.16 21.57 0.08
CA SER A 237 -20.58 21.23 -0.11
C SER A 237 -20.76 19.72 -0.27
N TRP A 238 -21.89 19.17 0.19
CA TRP A 238 -22.27 17.78 -0.09
C TRP A 238 -23.13 17.66 -1.35
N VAL A 239 -22.85 16.65 -2.16
CA VAL A 239 -23.68 16.26 -3.32
C VAL A 239 -24.08 14.81 -3.12
N GLY A 240 -25.33 14.56 -2.73
CA GLY A 240 -25.88 13.21 -2.53
C GLY A 240 -27.13 13.19 -1.64
N PRO A 241 -27.70 12.00 -1.35
CA PRO A 241 -29.02 11.86 -0.74
C PRO A 241 -29.09 12.32 0.72
N ARG A 242 -28.05 12.05 1.51
CA ARG A 242 -27.92 12.51 2.90
C ARG A 242 -26.48 12.88 3.20
N PRO A 243 -26.22 14.07 3.77
CA PRO A 243 -24.88 14.42 4.22
C PRO A 243 -24.44 13.53 5.40
N PRO A 244 -23.14 13.27 5.54
CA PRO A 244 -22.57 12.52 6.65
C PRO A 244 -22.84 13.23 7.98
N ALA A 245 -23.04 12.44 9.05
CA ALA A 245 -23.30 12.98 10.39
C ALA A 245 -22.07 13.67 11.00
N SER A 246 -20.88 13.16 10.67
CA SER A 246 -19.60 13.76 11.05
C SER A 246 -18.59 13.60 9.92
N VAL A 247 -17.74 14.60 9.76
CA VAL A 247 -16.59 14.56 8.86
C VAL A 247 -15.37 15.00 9.66
N THR A 248 -14.31 14.22 9.64
CA THR A 248 -13.01 14.61 10.19
C THR A 248 -12.13 15.07 9.04
N LEU A 249 -11.52 16.24 9.17
CA LEU A 249 -10.59 16.75 8.18
C LEU A 249 -9.16 16.50 8.63
N GLN A 250 -8.34 16.08 7.70
CA GLN A 250 -6.91 15.90 7.87
C GLN A 250 -6.19 16.60 6.72
N ASP A 251 -4.97 17.05 6.97
CA ASP A 251 -4.09 17.40 5.87
C ASP A 251 -3.47 16.14 5.26
N LEU A 252 -2.67 16.32 4.21
CA LEU A 252 -2.03 15.23 3.50
C LEU A 252 -1.01 14.45 4.36
N MET A 253 -0.62 14.94 5.54
CA MET A 253 0.29 14.25 6.47
C MET A 253 -0.48 13.51 7.58
N GLY A 254 -1.79 13.28 7.40
CA GLY A 254 -2.66 12.67 8.41
C GLY A 254 -2.89 13.54 9.66
N ARG A 255 -2.36 14.76 9.71
CA ARG A 255 -2.55 15.65 10.86
C ARG A 255 -3.99 16.14 10.86
N SER A 256 -4.64 15.98 12.01
CA SER A 256 -6.01 16.43 12.19
C SER A 256 -6.11 17.95 11.97
N LEU A 257 -6.94 18.35 11.03
CA LEU A 257 -7.43 19.73 10.86
C LEU A 257 -8.69 19.98 11.71
N GLY A 258 -9.10 18.97 12.48
CA GLY A 258 -10.29 18.97 13.31
C GLY A 258 -11.54 18.43 12.59
N PRO A 259 -12.62 18.21 13.35
CA PRO A 259 -13.91 17.88 12.78
C PRO A 259 -14.49 19.06 12.00
N LEU A 260 -15.23 18.75 10.94
CA LEU A 260 -16.06 19.70 10.22
C LEU A 260 -17.25 20.08 11.12
N ASN A 261 -17.10 21.18 11.85
CA ASN A 261 -18.08 21.64 12.86
C ASN A 261 -19.22 22.50 12.27
N CYS A 262 -19.46 22.42 10.97
CA CYS A 262 -20.45 23.24 10.27
C CYS A 262 -21.45 22.39 9.49
N ALA A 263 -22.68 22.90 9.38
CA ALA A 263 -23.62 22.39 8.38
C ALA A 263 -23.10 22.74 6.99
N LEU A 264 -23.10 21.76 6.08
CA LEU A 264 -22.70 21.97 4.69
C LEU A 264 -23.81 22.74 3.92
N PRO A 265 -23.46 23.71 3.07
CA PRO A 265 -22.11 24.11 2.70
C PRO A 265 -21.43 25.01 3.74
N CYS A 266 -20.10 24.92 3.88
CA CYS A 266 -19.35 25.80 4.76
C CYS A 266 -17.94 26.11 4.26
N THR A 267 -17.32 27.14 4.85
CA THR A 267 -16.00 27.65 4.44
C THR A 267 -14.94 26.56 4.59
N VAL A 268 -14.13 26.40 3.55
CA VAL A 268 -12.98 25.49 3.58
C VAL A 268 -11.96 26.01 4.61
N PRO A 269 -11.43 25.18 5.51
CA PRO A 269 -10.53 25.63 6.57
C PRO A 269 -9.12 26.05 6.08
N ARG A 270 -8.86 25.97 4.77
CA ARG A 270 -7.62 26.37 4.12
C ARG A 270 -7.93 27.01 2.76
N THR A 271 -7.03 27.88 2.30
CA THR A 271 -7.15 28.65 1.06
C THR A 271 -6.51 27.98 -0.17
N GLY A 272 -6.03 26.75 -0.03
CA GLY A 272 -5.38 26.00 -1.11
C GLY A 272 -4.86 24.65 -0.65
N GLY A 273 -4.49 23.80 -1.61
CA GLY A 273 -3.90 22.48 -1.36
C GLY A 273 -4.93 21.36 -1.36
N ILE A 274 -4.67 20.28 -0.62
CA ILE A 274 -5.55 19.12 -0.56
C ILE A 274 -5.86 18.82 0.90
N ILE A 275 -7.13 18.50 1.16
CA ILE A 275 -7.59 17.97 2.46
C ILE A 275 -8.18 16.59 2.27
N ILE A 276 -8.00 15.75 3.28
CA ILE A 276 -8.62 14.43 3.37
C ILE A 276 -9.82 14.54 4.31
N ALA A 277 -10.99 14.15 3.83
CA ALA A 277 -12.21 14.07 4.62
C ALA A 277 -12.53 12.62 4.94
N THR A 278 -12.51 12.25 6.22
CA THR A 278 -12.98 10.95 6.71
C THR A 278 -14.43 11.08 7.16
N LEU A 279 -15.32 10.27 6.58
CA LEU A 279 -16.75 10.25 6.87
C LEU A 279 -17.07 9.38 8.09
N SER A 280 -18.26 9.54 8.65
CA SER A 280 -18.74 8.74 9.81
C SER A 280 -18.82 7.24 9.55
N ASP A 281 -18.84 6.82 8.28
CA ASP A 281 -18.85 5.41 7.85
C ASP A 281 -17.45 4.87 7.53
N GLY A 282 -16.39 5.62 7.86
CA GLY A 282 -14.99 5.24 7.65
C GLY A 282 -14.46 5.54 6.24
N ARG A 283 -15.32 5.89 5.28
CA ARG A 283 -14.88 6.25 3.92
C ARG A 283 -14.06 7.54 3.95
N ARG A 284 -13.05 7.62 3.09
CA ARG A 284 -12.20 8.82 2.92
C ARG A 284 -12.44 9.47 1.56
N GLN A 285 -12.37 10.79 1.50
CA GLN A 285 -12.51 11.59 0.29
C GLN A 285 -11.38 12.62 0.20
N LYS A 286 -10.72 12.69 -0.96
CA LYS A 286 -9.67 13.66 -1.25
C LYS A 286 -10.29 14.89 -1.92
N ILE A 287 -10.07 16.06 -1.33
CA ILE A 287 -10.66 17.32 -1.79
C ILE A 287 -9.55 18.30 -2.14
N ARG A 288 -9.43 18.64 -3.43
CA ARG A 288 -8.54 19.70 -3.90
C ARG A 288 -9.21 21.06 -3.69
N ILE A 289 -8.48 21.97 -3.08
CA ILE A 289 -8.84 23.37 -2.84
C ILE A 289 -8.02 24.21 -3.80
N ASN A 290 -8.68 24.82 -4.78
CA ASN A 290 -8.07 25.74 -5.74
C ASN A 290 -7.91 27.14 -5.15
#